data_AF-A0A402AVK7-F1
#
_entry.id   AF-A0A402AVK7-F1
#
_cell.length_a   1.000
_cell.length_b   1.000
_cell.length_c   1.000
_cell.angle_alpha   90.00
_cell.angle_beta   90.00
_cell.angle_gamma   90.00
#
_symmetry.space_group_name_H-M   'P 1'
#
loop_
_entity.id
_entity.type
_entity.pdbx_description
1 polymer ?
#
loop_
_entity_poly.entity_id
_entity_poly.type
_entity_poly.pdbx_seq_one_letter_code
_entity_poly.pdbx_strand_id
1 'polypeptide(L)' 'MMADYSCPPFWPMDNVDEGLIEPESLSLQQETINLLHNWVDRYDVILNMETPIASGFETPESELA' A
#
# COMPACT_ATOMS: atom_id res chain seq x y z
N MET A 1 -0.99 13.16 -11.04
CA MET A 1 0.09 12.25 -10.61
C MET A 1 -0.62 11.04 -10.02
N MET A 2 -0.41 9.85 -10.58
CA MET A 2 -0.99 8.62 -10.04
C MET A 2 -0.07 8.13 -8.92
N ALA A 3 -0.63 7.59 -7.84
CA ALA A 3 0.18 6.83 -6.89
C ALA A 3 0.73 5.58 -7.59
N ASP A 4 1.89 5.10 -7.17
CA ASP A 4 2.44 3.83 -7.66
C ASP A 4 1.66 2.68 -7.01
N TYR A 5 0.67 2.17 -7.73
CA TYR A 5 -0.20 1.06 -7.30
C TYR A 5 0.42 -0.30 -7.60
N SER A 6 0.01 -1.35 -6.88
CA SER A 6 0.64 -2.68 -6.93
C SER A 6 2.15 -2.65 -6.65
N CYS A 7 2.58 -1.70 -5.81
CA CYS A 7 3.94 -1.65 -5.29
C CYS A 7 3.95 -1.95 -3.79
N PRO A 8 5.04 -2.52 -3.28
CA PRO A 8 5.18 -2.78 -1.86
C PRO A 8 5.15 -1.48 -1.06
N PRO A 9 4.82 -1.57 0.24
CA PRO A 9 4.54 -0.42 1.08
C PRO A 9 5.76 0.49 1.32
N PHE A 10 6.96 0.03 0.97
CA PHE A 10 8.21 0.74 1.23
C PHE A 10 9.04 0.92 -0.04
N TRP A 11 9.50 2.16 -0.22
CA TRP A 11 10.42 2.57 -1.27
C TRP A 11 11.69 3.15 -0.67
N PRO A 12 12.86 2.87 -1.27
CA PRO A 12 14.10 3.54 -0.88
C PRO A 12 13.98 5.03 -1.23
N MET A 13 14.11 5.88 -0.21
CA MET A 13 14.01 7.35 -0.37
C MET A 13 15.16 7.93 -1.19
N ASP A 14 16.36 7.35 -1.07
CA ASP A 14 17.59 7.96 -1.56
C ASP A 14 18.08 7.36 -2.88
N ASN A 15 17.63 6.16 -3.25
CA ASN A 15 18.16 5.45 -4.39
C ASN A 15 17.12 4.52 -5.02
N VAL A 16 16.51 4.98 -6.11
CA VAL A 16 15.46 4.25 -6.84
C VAL A 16 15.99 2.92 -7.42
N ASP A 17 17.31 2.79 -7.59
CA ASP A 17 17.98 1.58 -8.08
C ASP A 17 18.16 0.50 -6.99
N GLU A 18 17.94 0.83 -5.70
CA GLU A 18 18.00 -0.15 -4.60
C GLU A 18 16.81 -1.12 -4.61
N GLY A 19 15.81 -0.86 -5.45
CA GLY A 19 14.67 -1.73 -5.65
C GLY A 19 13.67 -1.66 -4.49
N LEU A 20 12.72 -2.58 -4.51
CA LEU A 20 11.62 -2.61 -3.56
C LEU A 20 12.08 -3.13 -2.18
N ILE A 21 11.55 -2.56 -1.09
CA ILE A 21 11.86 -3.02 0.27
C ILE A 21 10.73 -3.93 0.75
N GLU A 22 11.02 -5.23 0.84
CA GLU A 22 10.09 -6.22 1.38
C GLU A 22 9.91 -6.02 2.89
N PRO A 23 8.67 -6.06 3.44
CA PRO A 23 8.43 -5.95 4.88
C PRO A 23 9.23 -6.96 5.71
N GLU A 24 9.48 -8.16 5.18
CA GLU A 24 10.25 -9.24 5.78
C GLU A 24 11.74 -8.91 5.91
N SER A 25 12.25 -7.97 5.12
CA SER A 25 13.63 -7.48 5.24
C SER A 25 13.79 -6.53 6.43
N LEU A 26 12.68 -6.03 6.99
CA LEU A 26 12.66 -5.16 8.14
C LEU A 26 12.57 -6.00 9.42
N SER A 27 13.26 -5.58 10.48
CA SER A 27 13.19 -6.18 11.82
C SER A 27 11.86 -5.87 12.53
N LEU A 28 10.74 -6.13 11.87
CA LEU A 28 9.38 -5.92 12.35
C LEU A 28 8.81 -7.19 12.98
N GLN A 29 7.75 -7.04 13.77
CA GLN A 29 7.00 -8.18 14.27
C GLN A 29 6.18 -8.79 13.14
N GLN A 30 5.99 -10.12 13.18
CA GLN A 30 5.20 -10.85 12.17
C GLN A 30 3.77 -10.30 12.04
N GLU A 31 3.17 -9.87 13.14
CA GLU A 31 1.85 -9.22 13.13
C GLU A 31 1.85 -7.95 12.28
N THR A 32 2.88 -7.11 12.41
CA THR A 32 3.04 -5.89 11.61
C THR A 32 3.23 -6.19 10.13
N ILE A 33 4.04 -7.20 9.80
CA ILE A 33 4.25 -7.66 8.42
C ILE A 33 2.91 -8.10 7.81
N ASN A 34 2.12 -8.89 8.54
CA ASN A 34 0.80 -9.33 8.08
C ASN A 34 -0.19 -8.17 7.91
N LEU A 35 -0.16 -7.17 8.78
CA LEU A 35 -0.99 -5.97 8.64
C LEU A 35 -0.65 -5.16 7.39
N LEU A 36 0.64 -5.05 7.06
CA LEU A 36 1.10 -4.37 5.85
C LEU A 36 0.61 -5.08 4.58
N HIS A 37 0.74 -6.40 4.53
CA HIS A 37 0.23 -7.20 3.39
C HIS A 37 -1.29 -7.08 3.26
N ASN A 38 -2.02 -7.21 4.37
CA ASN A 38 -3.48 -7.01 4.35
C ASN A 38 -3.89 -5.61 3.89
N TRP A 39 -3.09 -4.59 4.21
CA TRP A 39 -3.34 -3.23 3.77
C TRP A 39 -3.15 -3.09 2.25
N VAL A 40 -2.05 -3.64 1.69
CA VAL A 40 -1.81 -3.66 0.24
C VAL A 40 -2.95 -4.36 -0.48
N ASP A 41 -3.35 -5.55 -0.03
CA ASP A 41 -4.44 -6.33 -0.63
C ASP A 41 -5.76 -5.56 -0.66
N ARG A 42 -6.13 -4.90 0.44
CA ARG A 42 -7.34 -4.08 0.51
C ARG A 42 -7.28 -2.91 -0.47
N TYR A 43 -6.13 -2.25 -0.54
CA TYR A 43 -5.95 -1.07 -1.37
C TYR A 43 -6.03 -1.41 -2.86
N ASP A 44 -5.39 -2.51 -3.27
CA ASP A 44 -5.43 -3.02 -4.64
C ASP A 44 -6.85 -3.45 -5.06
N VAL A 45 -7.65 -3.99 -4.13
CA VAL A 45 -9.07 -4.34 -4.39
C VAL A 45 -9.96 -3.10 -4.57
N ILE A 46 -9.69 -2.02 -3.82
CA ILE A 46 -10.50 -0.79 -3.85
C ILE A 46 -10.22 0.03 -5.13
N LEU A 47 -8.99 -0.04 -5.64
CA LEU A 47 -8.53 0.75 -6.75
C LEU A 47 -9.20 0.34 -8.08
N ASN A 48 -9.78 1.32 -8.76
CA ASN A 48 -10.20 1.18 -10.15
C ASN A 48 -9.14 1.77 -11.10
N MET A 49 -8.34 0.91 -11.72
CA MET A 49 -7.29 1.31 -12.66
C MET A 49 -7.81 1.99 -13.94
N GLU A 50 -9.01 1.64 -14.39
CA GLU A 50 -9.61 2.22 -15.59
C GLU A 50 -10.19 3.60 -15.31
N THR A 51 -10.80 3.77 -14.13
CA THR A 51 -11.46 5.00 -13.71
C THR A 51 -11.09 5.31 -12.25
N PRO A 52 -9.94 5.96 -12.00
CA PRO A 52 -9.44 6.18 -10.63
C PRO A 52 -10.42 6.91 -9.71
N ILE A 53 -11.22 7.83 -10.25
CA ILE A 53 -12.25 8.56 -9.48
C ILE A 53 -13.42 7.68 -9.04
N ALA A 54 -13.60 6.52 -9.67
CA ALA A 54 -14.59 5.53 -9.29
C ALA A 54 -14.03 4.47 -8.31
N SER A 55 -12.80 4.63 -7.82
CA SER A 55 -12.27 3.78 -6.76
C SER A 55 -13.10 3.96 -5.48
N GLY A 56 -13.39 2.85 -4.80
CA GLY A 56 -14.32 2.82 -3.67
C GLY A 56 -13.71 3.23 -2.33
N PHE A 57 -12.75 4.15 -2.30
CA PHE A 57 -12.08 4.55 -1.05
C PHE A 57 -13.08 5.15 -0.08
N GLU A 58 -13.06 4.66 1.15
CA GLU A 58 -13.84 5.22 2.24
C GLU A 58 -13.37 6.64 2.55
N THR A 59 -14.31 7.49 2.98
CA THR A 59 -13.92 8.83 3.45
C THR A 59 -13.29 8.71 4.84
N PRO A 60 -12.43 9.66 5.26
CA PRO A 60 -11.84 9.64 6.60
C PRO A 60 -12.88 9.52 7.72
N GLU A 61 -14.10 10.04 7.53
CA GLU A 61 -15.20 9.91 8.48
C GLU A 61 -15.78 8.49 8.56
N SER A 62 -15.70 7.72 7.47
CA SER A 62 -16.18 6.32 7.42
C SER A 62 -15.22 5.37 8.14
N GLU A 63 -13.91 5.61 8.05
CA GLU A 63 -12.90 4.76 8.71
C GLU A 63 -12.88 4.89 10.25
N LEU A 64 -13.54 5.90 10.81
CA LEU A 64 -13.61 6.18 12.25
C LEU A 64 -14.88 5.64 12.94
N ALA A 65 -15.82 5.07 12.17
CA ALA A 65 -17.13 4.60 12.64
C ALA A 65 -17.13 3.11 13.06
#